data_AF-A0A654ZXL2-F1
#
_entry.id   AF-A0A654ZXL2-F1
#
_cell.length_a   1.000
_cell.length_b   1.000
_cell.length_c   1.000
_cell.angle_alpha   90.00
_cell.angle_beta   90.00
_cell.angle_gamma   90.00
#
_symmetry.space_group_name_H-M   'P 1'
#
loop_
_entity.id
_entity.type
_entity.pdbx_description
1 polymer ?
#
loop_
_entity_poly.entity_id
_entity_poly.type
_entity_poly.pdbx_seq_one_letter_code
_entity_poly.pdbx_strand_id
1 'polypeptide(L)'
;MEDYFYRPFRDLVIRAAERADAPLRRGIRSRNSTDAVLMSRAGYPTACFVSINRHKSVANYHLMSDTPENLCYETVSHAVTVAESVIRELAR
;
A
#
# COMPACT_ATOMS: atom_id res chain seq x y z
N MET A 1 -5.99 -6.26 15.11
CA MET A 1 -4.93 -6.19 14.07
C MET A 1 -4.14 -4.95 14.39
N GLU A 2 -2.96 -5.15 14.97
CA GLU A 2 -2.03 -4.09 15.29
C GLU A 2 -1.56 -3.40 14.01
N ASP A 3 -1.04 -2.19 14.16
CA ASP A 3 -0.28 -1.54 13.09
C ASP A 3 0.86 -2.45 12.62
N TYR A 4 1.27 -2.37 11.35
CA TYR A 4 2.42 -3.14 10.89
C TYR A 4 3.64 -2.88 11.78
N PHE A 5 4.28 -3.97 12.17
CA PHE A 5 5.22 -4.08 13.29
C PHE A 5 6.37 -3.06 13.21
N TYR A 6 6.97 -2.92 12.04
CA TYR A 6 8.24 -2.21 11.89
C TYR A 6 8.05 -0.75 11.44
N ARG A 7 7.91 0.16 12.40
CA ARG A 7 7.69 1.60 12.17
C ARG A 7 8.75 2.27 11.26
N PRO A 8 10.07 2.04 11.42
CA PRO A 8 11.07 2.72 10.58
C PRO A 8 10.91 2.46 9.09
N PHE A 9 10.45 1.26 8.71
CA PHE A 9 10.20 0.93 7.31
C PHE A 9 8.97 1.63 6.74
N ARG A 10 7.93 1.83 7.56
CA ARG A 10 6.78 2.65 7.15
C ARG A 10 7.19 4.10 6.90
N ASP A 11 8.09 4.63 7.72
CA ASP A 11 8.60 5.99 7.53
C ASP A 11 9.48 6.08 6.26
N LEU A 12 10.26 5.03 5.95
CA LEU A 12 10.99 4.93 4.69
C LEU A 12 10.04 4.97 3.49
N VAL A 13 8.99 4.15 3.51
CA VAL A 13 7.97 4.11 2.45
C VAL A 13 7.35 5.48 2.19
N ILE A 14 7.06 6.24 3.25
CA ILE A 14 6.49 7.60 3.11
C ILE A 14 7.49 8.55 2.46
N ARG A 15 8.76 8.56 2.90
CA ARG A 15 9.80 9.37 2.26
C ARG A 15 10.02 8.98 0.80
N ALA A 16 9.93 7.70 0.48
CA ALA A 16 10.05 7.21 -0.89
C ALA A 16 8.90 7.69 -1.78
N ALA A 17 7.68 7.73 -1.24
CA ALA A 17 6.52 8.29 -1.94
C ALA A 17 6.66 9.81 -2.16
N GLU A 18 7.07 10.55 -1.12
CA GLU A 18 7.30 12.00 -1.20
C GLU A 18 8.35 12.37 -2.26
N ARG A 19 9.47 11.64 -2.32
CA ARG A 19 10.52 11.88 -3.33
C ARG A 19 10.07 11.54 -4.75
N ALA A 20 9.13 10.62 -4.90
CA ALA A 20 8.61 10.20 -6.19
C ALA A 20 7.38 11.02 -6.64
N ASP A 21 7.00 12.04 -5.86
CA ASP A 21 5.79 12.85 -6.07
C ASP A 21 4.51 12.00 -6.22
N ALA A 22 4.46 10.87 -5.51
CA ALA A 22 3.37 9.92 -5.58
C ALA A 22 2.42 10.10 -4.38
N PRO A 23 1.13 10.40 -4.59
CA PRO A 23 0.17 10.57 -3.51
C PRO A 23 0.02 9.31 -2.67
N LEU A 24 0.33 9.40 -1.37
CA LEU A 24 0.19 8.29 -0.43
C LEU A 24 -0.38 8.77 0.91
N ARG A 25 -1.36 8.03 1.43
CA ARG A 25 -1.96 8.29 2.75
C ARG A 25 -1.63 7.18 3.73
N ARG A 26 -1.07 7.55 4.88
CA ARG A 26 -0.82 6.64 6.01
C ARG A 26 -2.00 6.54 6.98
N GLY A 27 -1.95 5.52 7.84
CA GLY A 27 -2.87 5.35 8.98
C GLY A 27 -4.26 4.84 8.61
N ILE A 28 -4.42 4.32 7.40
CA ILE A 28 -5.65 3.63 6.99
C ILE A 28 -5.48 2.15 7.28
N ARG A 29 -6.40 1.63 8.07
CA ARG A 29 -6.41 0.22 8.45
C ARG A 29 -7.32 -0.54 7.49
N SER A 30 -6.72 -1.38 6.65
CA SER A 30 -7.47 -2.39 5.93
C SER A 30 -8.06 -3.39 6.93
N ARG A 31 -9.35 -3.73 6.77
CA ARG A 31 -9.95 -4.89 7.45
C ARG A 31 -9.82 -6.16 6.63
N ASN A 32 -9.34 -6.04 5.40
CA ASN A 32 -9.13 -7.16 4.49
C ASN A 32 -7.75 -7.72 4.78
N SER A 33 -7.70 -9.00 5.14
CA SER A 33 -6.44 -9.72 5.34
C SER A 33 -5.71 -9.88 4.01
N THR A 34 -4.39 -9.79 4.06
CA THR A 34 -3.45 -10.01 2.95
C THR A 34 -2.20 -10.68 3.51
N ASP A 35 -1.33 -11.21 2.66
CA ASP A 35 -0.10 -11.91 3.05
C ASP A 35 0.84 -11.04 3.89
N ALA A 36 0.76 -9.71 3.75
CA ALA A 36 1.52 -8.76 4.57
C ALA A 36 1.26 -8.91 6.08
N VAL A 37 0.11 -9.46 6.49
CA VAL A 37 -0.18 -9.76 7.90
C VAL A 37 0.76 -10.83 8.44
N LEU A 38 1.04 -11.89 7.66
CA LEU A 38 1.94 -12.96 8.08
C LEU A 38 3.38 -12.45 8.19
N MET A 39 3.83 -11.70 7.18
CA MET A 39 5.18 -11.12 7.17
C MET A 39 5.38 -10.14 8.33
N SER A 40 4.41 -9.26 8.58
CA SER A 40 4.48 -8.34 9.70
C SER A 40 4.48 -9.05 11.05
N ARG A 41 3.71 -10.15 11.23
CA ARG A 41 3.68 -10.91 12.49
C ARG A 41 4.98 -11.67 12.73
N ALA A 42 5.67 -12.08 11.67
CA ALA A 42 6.99 -12.70 11.75
C ALA A 42 8.13 -11.67 11.95
N GLY A 43 7.82 -10.38 12.10
CA GLY A 43 8.80 -9.34 12.38
C GLY A 43 9.50 -8.77 11.15
N TYR A 44 9.11 -9.15 9.93
CA TYR A 44 9.69 -8.61 8.72
C TYR A 44 9.23 -7.16 8.47
N PRO A 45 10.15 -6.25 8.07
CA PRO A 45 9.79 -4.92 7.58
C PRO A 45 8.81 -5.04 6.40
N THR A 46 7.54 -4.69 6.64
CA THR A 46 6.45 -4.91 5.69
C THR A 46 5.55 -3.68 5.60
N ALA A 47 5.09 -3.38 4.39
CA ALA A 47 4.04 -2.41 4.11
C ALA A 47 3.10 -2.99 3.05
N CYS A 48 1.86 -2.50 3.01
CA CYS A 48 0.86 -2.89 2.02
C CYS A 48 0.23 -1.62 1.45
N PHE A 49 0.15 -1.54 0.12
CA PHE A 49 -0.53 -0.47 -0.59
C PHE A 49 -1.93 -0.91 -0.97
N VAL A 50 -2.90 -0.02 -0.73
CA VAL A 50 -4.31 -0.29 -1.01
C VAL A 50 -4.91 0.98 -1.58
N SER A 51 -5.54 0.88 -2.75
CA SER A 51 -6.36 1.95 -3.29
C SER A 51 -7.72 1.96 -2.57
N ILE A 52 -8.20 3.16 -2.27
CA ILE A 52 -9.48 3.36 -1.59
C ILE A 52 -10.28 4.44 -2.29
N ASN A 53 -11.61 4.31 -2.25
CA ASN A 53 -12.51 5.34 -2.74
C ASN A 53 -12.73 6.44 -1.68
N ARG A 54 -13.58 7.43 -2.01
CA ARG A 54 -13.95 8.54 -1.12
C ARG A 54 -14.52 8.10 0.25
N HIS A 55 -15.10 6.91 0.34
CA HIS A 55 -15.65 6.34 1.57
C HIS A 55 -14.61 5.54 2.36
N LYS A 56 -13.34 5.57 1.94
CA LYS A 56 -12.21 4.80 2.52
C LYS A 56 -12.42 3.28 2.44
N SER A 57 -13.19 2.81 1.46
CA SER A 57 -13.36 1.39 1.17
C SER A 57 -12.61 0.98 -0.10
N VAL A 58 -12.24 -0.29 -0.18
CA VAL A 58 -11.72 -0.90 -1.40
C VAL A 58 -12.88 -1.03 -2.39
N ALA A 59 -12.77 -0.39 -3.55
CA ALA A 59 -13.84 -0.39 -4.55
C ALA A 59 -14.04 -1.81 -5.11
N ASN A 60 -15.30 -2.20 -5.34
CA ASN A 60 -15.69 -3.49 -5.95
C ASN A 60 -15.20 -4.77 -5.25
N TYR A 61 -14.62 -4.66 -4.05
CA TYR A 61 -14.05 -5.79 -3.33
C TYR A 61 -15.08 -6.92 -3.10
N HIS A 62 -14.78 -8.13 -3.59
CA HIS A 62 -15.65 -9.32 -3.57
C HIS A 62 -17.01 -9.15 -4.27
N LEU A 63 -17.14 -8.22 -5.23
CA LEU A 63 -18.35 -8.03 -6.02
C LEU A 63 -18.14 -8.48 -7.48
N MET A 64 -19.23 -8.82 -8.17
CA MET A 64 -19.19 -9.16 -9.60
C MET A 64 -18.78 -7.98 -10.49
N SER A 65 -18.77 -6.77 -9.94
CA SER A 65 -18.29 -5.56 -10.61
C SER A 65 -16.76 -5.40 -10.53
N ASP A 66 -16.02 -6.34 -9.94
CA ASP A 66 -14.56 -6.35 -9.99
C ASP A 66 -14.07 -6.78 -11.38
N THR A 67 -14.23 -5.87 -12.34
CA THR A 67 -13.92 -6.07 -13.76
C THR A 67 -12.89 -5.04 -14.24
N PRO A 68 -12.17 -5.30 -15.35
CA PRO A 68 -11.13 -4.39 -15.84
C PRO A 68 -11.62 -2.95 -16.08
N GLU A 69 -12.89 -2.79 -16.47
CA GLU A 69 -13.50 -1.47 -16.75
C GLU A 69 -13.60 -0.59 -15.50
N ASN A 70 -13.56 -1.19 -14.31
CA ASN A 70 -13.62 -0.48 -13.03
C ASN A 70 -12.25 -0.19 -12.41
N LEU A 71 -11.15 -0.46 -13.14
CA LEU A 71 -9.80 -0.14 -12.68
C LEU A 71 -9.50 1.35 -12.84
N CYS A 72 -8.92 1.93 -11.78
CA CYS A 72 -8.29 3.25 -11.85
C CYS A 72 -6.78 3.06 -12.01
N TYR A 73 -6.30 3.06 -13.26
CA TYR A 73 -4.89 2.83 -13.58
C TYR A 73 -3.93 3.85 -12.96
N GLU A 74 -4.38 5.07 -12.69
CA GLU A 74 -3.60 6.08 -11.96
C GLU A 74 -3.17 5.56 -10.58
N THR A 75 -4.07 4.90 -9.84
CA THR A 75 -3.72 4.31 -8.53
C THR A 75 -2.73 3.17 -8.63
N VAL A 76 -2.79 2.38 -9.72
CA VAL A 76 -1.82 1.32 -10.01
C VAL A 76 -0.45 1.93 -10.29
N SER A 77 -0.41 2.96 -11.13
CA SER A 77 0.82 3.69 -11.44
C SER A 77 1.45 4.26 -10.17
N HIS A 78 0.69 4.95 -9.33
CA HIS A 78 1.22 5.48 -8.07
C HIS A 78 1.76 4.38 -7.14
N ALA A 79 1.06 3.26 -7.01
CA ALA A 79 1.52 2.15 -6.18
C ALA A 79 2.86 1.56 -6.67
N VAL A 80 3.00 1.39 -7.99
CA VAL A 80 4.25 0.91 -8.62
C VAL A 80 5.37 1.92 -8.45
N THR A 81 5.11 3.20 -8.68
CA THR A 81 6.08 4.29 -8.51
C THR A 81 6.64 4.34 -7.08
N VAL A 82 5.78 4.23 -6.06
CA VAL A 82 6.23 4.17 -4.67
C VAL A 82 7.04 2.90 -4.40
N ALA A 83 6.57 1.74 -4.85
CA ALA A 83 7.28 0.47 -4.65
C ALA A 83 8.68 0.49 -5.27
N GLU A 84 8.80 1.00 -6.50
CA GLU A 84 10.08 1.15 -7.18
C GLU A 84 11.01 2.10 -6.42
N SER A 85 10.51 3.26 -5.97
CA SER A 85 11.28 4.22 -5.18
C SER A 85 11.84 3.60 -3.90
N VAL A 86 11.04 2.77 -3.20
CA VAL A 86 11.47 2.00 -2.02
C VAL A 86 12.56 1.00 -2.38
N ILE A 87 12.37 0.20 -3.44
CA ILE A 87 13.36 -0.79 -3.89
C ILE A 87 14.69 -0.11 -4.21
N ARG A 88 14.66 1.02 -4.92
CA ARG A 88 15.86 1.80 -5.27
C ARG A 88 16.56 2.40 -4.06
N GLU A 89 15.84 2.73 -2.98
CA GLU A 89 16.46 3.19 -1.73
C GLU A 89 17.13 2.04 -0.97
N LEU A 90 16.50 0.86 -0.95
CA LEU A 90 17.05 -0.32 -0.29
C LEU A 90 18.24 -0.96 -1.01
N ALA A 91 18.34 -0.78 -2.34
CA ALA A 91 19.40 -1.35 -3.16
C ALA A 91 20.69 -0.50 -3.19
N ARG A 92 20.74 0.60 -2.45
CA ARG A 92 21.94 1.44 -2.27
C ARG A 92 22.75 0.95 -1.08
#